data_AF-A0A7X2D497-F1
#
_entry.id   AF-A0A7X2D497-F1
#
_cell.length_a   1.000
_cell.length_b   1.000
_cell.length_c   1.000
_cell.angle_alpha   90.00
_cell.angle_beta   90.00
_cell.angle_gamma   90.00
#
_symmetry.space_group_name_H-M   'P 1'
#
loop_
_entity.id
_entity.type
_entity.pdbx_description
1 polymer ?
#
loop_
_entity_poly.entity_id
_entity_poly.type
_entity_poly.pdbx_seq_one_letter_code
_entity_poly.pdbx_strand_id
1 'polypeptide(L)'
;MTELDLPLILAGIIGAGVIVYVLLDGFDLGVGILLPLAPDDDARDAMVASIAPVWDGNETWLILGGAVLFAAFPTAYSVALPAFYIPLMAMLFALIFRGVAFEFRMKAKTSKAFWSWAFTLGSAVAAFCQGAMLGGLIEGITMDGRSFAGGPFDWFTGLSVIAGLGVMAGYALLGATWLVMKTHAPLETAARRWATVALVGVLVAMALVSGLTPLLYPAIADRWFGGMNFLALAPVPVMTAVAALMLWRGLHHGWVWEPFLMAVALFLLGYCGIGISLWPTIIPPDLTIARAAAPDSSLVFTLIAVLCTLPFVLGYTVYAYWVFRGKVTARDGYHG
;
A
#
# COMPACT_ATOMS: atom_id res chain seq x y z
N MET A 1 3.78 -19.34 33.03
CA MET A 1 3.71 -18.02 32.36
C MET A 1 3.79 -18.31 30.88
N THR A 2 2.77 -17.98 30.10
CA THR A 2 2.78 -18.15 28.64
C THR A 2 3.97 -17.37 28.09
N GLU A 3 4.94 -18.07 27.50
CA GLU A 3 6.05 -17.41 26.79
C GLU A 3 5.46 -16.50 25.71
N LEU A 4 5.87 -15.24 25.70
CA LEU A 4 5.41 -14.26 24.73
C LEU A 4 5.97 -14.66 23.35
N ASP A 5 5.12 -14.87 22.34
CA ASP A 5 5.58 -15.18 20.98
C ASP A 5 6.12 -13.89 20.32
N LEU A 6 7.38 -13.55 20.64
CA LEU A 6 8.06 -12.36 20.14
C LEU A 6 8.12 -12.31 18.61
N PRO A 7 8.46 -13.40 17.89
CA PRO A 7 8.40 -13.43 16.43
C PRO A 7 7.01 -13.04 15.91
N LEU A 8 5.93 -13.63 16.45
CA LEU A 8 4.59 -13.33 15.98
C LEU A 8 4.20 -11.87 16.24
N ILE A 9 4.53 -11.34 17.41
CA ILE A 9 4.23 -9.94 17.76
C ILE A 9 4.96 -8.99 16.81
N LEU A 10 6.25 -9.22 16.54
CA LEU A 10 7.05 -8.38 15.65
C LEU A 10 6.62 -8.53 14.18
N ALA A 11 6.24 -9.74 13.74
CA ALA A 11 5.63 -9.94 12.42
C ALA A 11 4.31 -9.18 12.30
N GLY A 12 3.48 -9.20 13.35
CA GLY A 12 2.25 -8.41 13.44
C GLY A 12 2.50 -6.90 13.38
N ILE A 13 3.53 -6.41 14.06
CA ILE A 13 3.97 -5.00 14.01
C ILE A 13 4.42 -4.62 12.59
N ILE A 14 5.22 -5.45 11.92
CA ILE A 14 5.64 -5.20 10.54
C ILE A 14 4.42 -5.20 9.62
N GLY A 15 3.55 -6.20 9.75
CA GLY A 15 2.33 -6.29 8.93
C GLY A 15 1.42 -5.07 9.12
N ALA A 16 1.24 -4.62 10.37
CA ALA A 16 0.54 -3.38 10.69
C ALA A 16 1.23 -2.15 10.09
N GLY A 17 2.56 -2.04 10.19
CA GLY A 17 3.33 -0.94 9.59
C GLY A 17 3.20 -0.90 8.07
N VAL A 18 3.27 -2.05 7.40
CA VAL A 18 3.09 -2.16 5.95
C VAL A 18 1.69 -1.73 5.54
N ILE A 19 0.63 -2.21 6.20
CA ILE A 19 -0.72 -1.81 5.80
C ILE A 19 -1.00 -0.34 6.13
N VAL A 20 -0.46 0.20 7.22
CA VAL A 20 -0.55 1.64 7.51
C VAL A 20 0.17 2.45 6.43
N TYR A 21 1.38 2.06 6.03
CA TYR A 21 2.09 2.69 4.90
C TYR A 21 1.24 2.66 3.62
N VAL A 22 0.75 1.47 3.23
CA VAL A 22 -0.07 1.27 2.03
C VAL A 22 -1.33 2.13 2.05
N LEU A 23 -1.97 2.29 3.20
CA LEU A 23 -3.19 3.10 3.33
C LEU A 23 -2.90 4.61 3.34
N LEU A 24 -1.84 5.04 4.04
CA LEU A 24 -1.50 6.45 4.19
C LEU A 24 -0.81 6.99 2.93
N ASP A 25 0.28 6.39 2.50
CA ASP A 25 1.01 6.82 1.30
C ASP A 25 0.27 6.42 0.01
N GLY A 26 -0.63 5.42 0.08
CA GLY A 26 -1.40 4.96 -1.07
C GLY A 26 -2.35 6.01 -1.65
N PHE A 27 -2.97 6.86 -0.83
CA PHE A 27 -3.78 7.96 -1.37
C PHE A 27 -2.89 9.09 -1.93
N ASP A 28 -1.71 9.34 -1.36
CA ASP A 28 -0.75 10.33 -1.87
C ASP A 28 -0.25 9.93 -3.27
N LEU A 29 0.20 8.68 -3.41
CA LEU A 29 0.58 8.08 -4.68
C LEU A 29 -0.60 8.06 -5.65
N GLY A 30 -1.80 7.77 -5.15
CA GLY A 30 -3.04 7.83 -5.90
C GLY A 30 -3.34 9.18 -6.53
N VAL A 31 -3.23 10.25 -5.72
CA VAL A 31 -3.38 11.63 -6.19
C VAL A 31 -2.34 11.96 -7.27
N GLY A 32 -1.10 11.50 -7.10
CA GLY A 32 -0.04 11.64 -8.11
C GLY A 32 -0.35 10.93 -9.42
N ILE A 33 -0.83 9.68 -9.37
CA ILE A 33 -1.24 8.91 -10.56
C ILE A 33 -2.37 9.62 -11.32
N LEU A 34 -3.31 10.24 -10.61
CA LEU A 34 -4.47 10.92 -11.20
C LEU A 34 -4.17 12.34 -11.69
N LEU A 35 -3.04 12.94 -11.30
CA LEU A 35 -2.72 14.34 -11.57
C LEU A 35 -2.84 14.76 -13.05
N PRO A 36 -2.47 13.93 -14.06
CA PRO A 36 -2.63 14.31 -15.45
C PRO A 36 -4.09 14.47 -15.88
N LEU A 37 -5.02 13.77 -15.22
CA LEU A 37 -6.45 13.77 -15.53
C LEU A 37 -7.17 15.05 -15.09
N ALA A 38 -6.53 15.87 -14.26
CA ALA A 38 -7.06 17.15 -13.84
C ALA A 38 -7.38 18.06 -15.05
N PRO A 39 -8.52 18.78 -15.02
CA PRO A 39 -8.96 19.58 -16.16
C PRO A 39 -8.04 20.78 -16.45
N ASP A 40 -7.47 21.39 -15.41
CA ASP A 40 -6.65 22.59 -15.49
C ASP A 40 -5.53 22.56 -14.43
N ASP A 41 -4.64 23.56 -14.44
CA ASP A 41 -3.51 23.63 -13.51
C ASP A 41 -3.95 24.00 -12.09
N ASP A 42 -5.04 24.75 -11.92
CA ASP A 42 -5.61 25.09 -10.61
C ASP A 42 -6.14 23.84 -9.90
N ALA A 43 -6.78 22.94 -10.64
CA ALA A 43 -7.20 21.63 -10.14
C ALA A 43 -6.00 20.77 -9.75
N ARG A 44 -4.90 20.80 -10.52
CA ARG A 44 -3.65 20.11 -10.15
C ARG A 44 -3.05 20.69 -8.87
N ASP A 45 -3.05 22.02 -8.73
CA ASP A 45 -2.58 22.71 -7.54
C ASP A 45 -3.44 22.32 -6.31
N ALA A 46 -4.76 22.25 -6.45
CA ALA A 46 -5.66 21.79 -5.39
C ALA A 46 -5.45 20.31 -5.01
N MET A 47 -5.20 19.43 -6.00
CA MET A 47 -4.88 18.02 -5.77
C MET A 47 -3.59 17.88 -4.94
N VAL A 48 -2.52 18.56 -5.34
CA VAL A 48 -1.22 18.56 -4.65
C VAL A 48 -1.35 19.17 -3.25
N ALA A 49 -2.07 20.28 -3.10
CA ALA A 49 -2.30 20.92 -1.80
C ALA A 49 -3.07 20.03 -0.83
N SER A 50 -3.95 19.14 -1.33
CA SER A 50 -4.75 18.25 -0.48
C SER A 50 -3.95 17.21 0.32
N ILE A 51 -2.71 16.93 -0.11
CA ILE A 51 -1.81 15.92 0.50
C ILE A 51 -0.55 16.54 1.10
N ALA A 52 -0.27 17.82 0.79
CA ALA A 52 0.92 18.54 1.25
C ALA A 52 1.23 18.45 2.75
N PRO A 53 0.25 18.45 3.68
CA PRO A 53 0.56 18.43 5.10
C PRO A 53 0.95 17.06 5.66
N VAL A 54 0.70 15.96 4.91
CA VAL A 54 0.79 14.59 5.45
C VAL A 54 1.75 13.67 4.70
N TRP A 55 2.07 13.95 3.43
CA TRP A 55 2.81 13.02 2.57
C TRP A 55 4.18 12.60 3.13
N ASP A 56 4.97 13.54 3.64
CA ASP A 56 6.31 13.27 4.18
C ASP A 56 6.22 12.37 5.43
N GLY A 57 5.23 12.62 6.29
CA GLY A 57 4.95 11.79 7.45
C GLY A 57 4.52 10.37 7.06
N ASN A 58 3.79 10.20 5.96
CA ASN A 58 3.32 8.90 5.50
C ASN A 58 4.46 8.00 5.04
N GLU A 59 5.53 8.54 4.43
CA GLU A 59 6.72 7.79 4.01
C GLU A 59 7.46 7.13 5.20
N THR A 60 7.39 7.71 6.39
CA THR A 60 8.12 7.20 7.58
C THR A 60 7.73 5.77 7.96
N TRP A 61 6.51 5.35 7.64
CA TRP A 61 6.02 3.99 7.91
C TRP A 61 6.76 2.92 7.12
N LEU A 62 7.18 3.23 5.89
CA LEU A 62 7.99 2.33 5.07
C LEU A 62 9.36 2.09 5.72
N ILE A 63 9.98 3.15 6.25
CA ILE A 63 11.28 3.08 6.92
C ILE A 63 11.17 2.24 8.19
N LEU A 64 10.12 2.47 8.99
CA LEU A 64 9.84 1.65 10.17
C LEU A 64 9.70 0.17 9.81
N GLY A 65 8.91 -0.15 8.78
CA GLY A 65 8.73 -1.52 8.30
C GLY A 65 10.04 -2.19 7.89
N GLY A 66 10.87 -1.50 7.10
CA GLY A 66 12.18 -2.01 6.69
C GLY A 66 13.16 -2.20 7.85
N ALA A 67 13.21 -1.25 8.79
CA ALA A 67 14.09 -1.33 9.96
C ALA A 67 13.71 -2.47 10.90
N VAL A 68 12.41 -2.65 11.18
CA VAL A 68 11.92 -3.75 12.03
C VAL A 68 12.11 -5.09 11.30
N LEU A 69 11.90 -5.17 9.98
CA LEU A 69 12.19 -6.38 9.21
C LEU A 69 13.67 -6.76 9.30
N PHE A 70 14.58 -5.79 9.14
CA PHE A 70 16.01 -6.02 9.28
C PHE A 70 16.39 -6.52 10.68
N ALA A 71 15.86 -5.89 11.73
CA ALA A 71 16.22 -6.20 13.10
C ALA A 71 15.59 -7.51 13.61
N ALA A 72 14.33 -7.78 13.26
CA ALA A 72 13.58 -8.93 13.75
C ALA A 72 13.69 -10.17 12.85
N PHE A 73 13.86 -9.98 11.54
CA PHE A 73 13.88 -11.06 10.54
C PHE A 73 15.03 -10.91 9.53
N PRO A 74 16.30 -10.93 9.98
CA PRO A 74 17.45 -10.66 9.13
C PRO A 74 17.57 -11.62 7.95
N THR A 75 17.16 -12.89 8.12
CA THR A 75 17.14 -13.87 7.02
C THR A 75 16.11 -13.51 5.95
N ALA A 76 14.91 -13.07 6.35
CA ALA A 76 13.92 -12.60 5.38
C ALA A 76 14.42 -11.35 4.66
N TYR A 77 15.01 -10.41 5.40
CA TYR A 77 15.62 -9.21 4.82
C TYR A 77 16.71 -9.54 3.78
N SER A 78 17.61 -10.47 4.09
CA SER A 78 18.71 -10.85 3.19
C SER A 78 18.28 -11.61 1.93
N VAL A 79 17.08 -12.22 1.95
CA VAL A 79 16.50 -12.91 0.79
C VAL A 79 15.65 -11.95 -0.05
N ALA A 80 14.81 -11.14 0.60
CA ALA A 80 13.89 -10.25 -0.09
C ALA A 80 14.61 -9.13 -0.85
N LEU A 81 15.66 -8.52 -0.28
CA LEU A 81 16.41 -7.45 -0.93
C LEU A 81 16.98 -7.85 -2.31
N PRO A 82 17.77 -8.93 -2.45
CA PRO A 82 18.28 -9.34 -3.75
C PRO A 82 17.19 -9.84 -4.68
N ALA A 83 16.18 -10.56 -4.18
CA ALA A 83 15.05 -11.04 -4.99
C ALA A 83 14.26 -9.90 -5.65
N PHE A 84 14.11 -8.79 -4.92
CA PHE A 84 13.37 -7.61 -5.36
C PHE A 84 14.28 -6.41 -5.62
N TYR A 85 15.55 -6.63 -5.93
CA TYR A 85 16.53 -5.54 -6.07
C TYR A 85 16.08 -4.50 -7.10
N ILE A 86 15.69 -4.94 -8.30
CA ILE A 86 15.22 -4.06 -9.37
C ILE A 86 13.97 -3.26 -8.94
N PRO A 87 12.86 -3.88 -8.49
CA PRO A 87 11.68 -3.12 -8.08
C PRO A 87 11.94 -2.23 -6.85
N LEU A 88 12.77 -2.64 -5.90
CA LEU A 88 13.15 -1.79 -4.75
C LEU A 88 13.95 -0.56 -5.17
N MET A 89 14.94 -0.72 -6.05
CA MET A 89 15.72 0.41 -6.55
C MET A 89 14.86 1.35 -7.41
N ALA A 90 14.01 0.80 -8.28
CA ALA A 90 13.07 1.59 -9.06
C ALA A 90 12.09 2.37 -8.17
N MET A 91 11.55 1.73 -7.12
CA MET A 91 10.70 2.38 -6.13
C MET A 91 11.45 3.48 -5.37
N LEU A 92 12.68 3.23 -4.92
CA LEU A 92 13.51 4.22 -4.22
C LEU A 92 13.72 5.48 -5.09
N PHE A 93 14.16 5.30 -6.34
CA PHE A 93 14.34 6.44 -7.25
C PHE A 93 13.01 7.14 -7.52
N ALA A 94 11.92 6.38 -7.70
CA ALA A 94 10.60 6.95 -7.93
C ALA A 94 10.11 7.80 -6.76
N LEU A 95 10.32 7.37 -5.51
CA LEU A 95 10.00 8.13 -4.30
C LEU A 95 10.87 9.39 -4.16
N ILE A 96 12.17 9.31 -4.45
CA ILE A 96 13.05 10.49 -4.46
C ILE A 96 12.55 11.51 -5.49
N PHE A 97 12.29 11.07 -6.73
CA PHE A 97 11.79 11.96 -7.78
C PHE A 97 10.40 12.51 -7.44
N ARG A 98 9.55 11.74 -6.76
CA ARG A 98 8.24 12.19 -6.27
C ARG A 98 8.39 13.36 -5.30
N GLY A 99 9.20 13.22 -4.25
CA GLY A 99 9.42 14.27 -3.24
C GLY A 99 10.02 15.54 -3.85
N VAL A 100 10.99 15.40 -4.75
CA VAL A 100 11.56 16.53 -5.51
C VAL A 100 10.48 17.19 -6.38
N ALA A 101 9.73 16.42 -7.16
CA ALA A 101 8.71 16.95 -8.05
C ALA A 101 7.61 17.70 -7.28
N PHE A 102 7.22 17.22 -6.11
CA PHE A 102 6.26 17.86 -5.22
C PHE A 102 6.70 19.28 -4.85
N GLU A 103 7.91 19.42 -4.30
CA GLU A 103 8.48 20.70 -3.86
C GLU A 103 8.73 21.68 -5.01
N PHE A 104 9.27 21.19 -6.13
CA PHE A 104 9.60 22.05 -7.27
C PHE A 104 8.37 22.45 -8.07
N ARG A 105 7.32 21.62 -8.17
CA ARG A 105 6.09 21.97 -8.90
C ARG A 105 5.42 23.21 -8.31
N MET A 106 5.34 23.29 -6.97
CA MET A 106 4.72 24.45 -6.29
C MET A 106 5.48 25.75 -6.52
N LYS A 107 6.80 25.68 -6.78
CA LYS A 107 7.68 26.84 -7.00
C LYS A 107 7.85 27.18 -8.48
N ALA A 108 7.52 26.24 -9.38
CA ALA A 108 7.74 26.39 -10.81
C ALA A 108 6.73 27.35 -11.45
N LYS A 109 7.23 28.23 -12.34
CA LYS A 109 6.40 29.09 -13.20
C LYS A 109 6.32 28.59 -14.64
N THR A 110 7.42 28.06 -15.17
CA THR A 110 7.55 27.64 -16.58
C THR A 110 7.67 26.13 -16.78
N SER A 111 8.10 25.38 -15.76
CA SER A 111 8.35 23.93 -15.82
C SER A 111 7.30 23.09 -15.07
N LYS A 112 6.14 23.66 -14.72
CA LYS A 112 5.07 22.96 -13.99
C LYS A 112 4.65 21.63 -14.64
N ALA A 113 4.57 21.58 -15.98
CA ALA A 113 4.20 20.38 -16.71
C ALA A 113 5.23 19.25 -16.52
N PHE A 114 6.54 19.57 -16.57
CA PHE A 114 7.60 18.61 -16.33
C PHE A 114 7.51 18.00 -14.93
N TRP A 115 7.34 18.85 -13.91
CA TRP A 115 7.21 18.38 -12.52
C TRP A 115 5.91 17.62 -12.28
N SER A 116 4.81 17.97 -12.96
CA SER A 116 3.55 17.21 -12.89
C SER A 116 3.73 15.79 -13.43
N TRP A 117 4.43 15.62 -14.55
CA TRP A 117 4.74 14.31 -15.09
C TRP A 117 5.75 13.54 -14.23
N ALA A 118 6.77 14.20 -13.68
CA ALA A 118 7.71 13.58 -12.76
C ALA A 118 6.98 13.05 -11.50
N PHE A 119 6.06 13.83 -10.94
CA PHE A 119 5.23 13.42 -9.80
C PHE A 119 4.32 12.24 -10.16
N THR A 120 3.70 12.27 -11.34
CA THR A 120 2.84 11.19 -11.85
C THR A 120 3.62 9.90 -12.03
N LEU A 121 4.76 9.95 -12.74
CA LEU A 121 5.58 8.78 -13.05
C LEU A 121 6.23 8.22 -11.80
N GLY A 122 6.75 9.07 -10.90
CA GLY A 122 7.26 8.63 -9.60
C GLY A 122 6.19 7.90 -8.79
N SER A 123 4.97 8.43 -8.77
CA SER A 123 3.86 7.80 -8.05
C SER A 123 3.42 6.47 -8.66
N ALA A 124 3.30 6.42 -10.00
CA ALA A 124 2.93 5.22 -10.74
C ALA A 124 3.98 4.10 -10.61
N VAL A 125 5.27 4.43 -10.76
CA VAL A 125 6.36 3.46 -10.65
C VAL A 125 6.46 2.91 -9.23
N ALA A 126 6.41 3.78 -8.22
CA ALA A 126 6.42 3.33 -6.82
C ALA A 126 5.24 2.38 -6.51
N ALA A 127 4.03 2.74 -6.93
CA ALA A 127 2.84 1.91 -6.76
C ALA A 127 2.95 0.55 -7.48
N PHE A 128 3.42 0.56 -8.74
CA PHE A 128 3.62 -0.67 -9.50
C PHE A 128 4.64 -1.59 -8.83
N CYS A 129 5.79 -1.06 -8.43
CA CYS A 129 6.85 -1.84 -7.78
C CYS A 129 6.36 -2.47 -6.47
N GLN A 130 5.56 -1.77 -5.67
CA GLN A 130 4.98 -2.33 -4.45
C GLN A 130 4.08 -3.53 -4.74
N GLY A 131 3.15 -3.41 -5.70
CA GLY A 131 2.30 -4.53 -6.09
C GLY A 131 3.07 -5.66 -6.77
N ALA A 132 4.09 -5.35 -7.57
CA ALA A 132 4.93 -6.37 -8.21
C ALA A 132 5.72 -7.19 -7.19
N MET A 133 6.28 -6.56 -6.15
CA MET A 133 6.91 -7.29 -5.05
C MET A 133 5.92 -8.18 -4.30
N LEU A 134 4.68 -7.70 -4.09
CA LEU A 134 3.63 -8.49 -3.44
C LEU A 134 3.23 -9.72 -4.28
N GLY A 135 3.07 -9.55 -5.60
CA GLY A 135 2.79 -10.66 -6.51
C GLY A 135 3.94 -11.67 -6.57
N GLY A 136 5.18 -11.19 -6.64
CA GLY A 136 6.37 -12.05 -6.60
C GLY A 136 6.51 -12.79 -5.28
N LEU A 137 6.13 -12.17 -4.15
CA LEU A 137 6.11 -12.83 -2.85
C LEU A 137 5.07 -13.95 -2.81
N ILE A 138 3.89 -13.77 -3.41
CA ILE A 138 2.85 -14.80 -3.50
C ILE A 138 3.33 -15.98 -4.36
N GLU A 139 4.05 -15.69 -5.44
CA GLU A 139 4.63 -16.72 -6.31
C GLU A 139 5.74 -17.52 -5.62
N GLY A 140 6.40 -16.90 -4.66
CA GLY A 140 7.48 -17.48 -3.88
C GLY A 140 8.84 -17.05 -4.40
N ILE A 141 9.85 -17.16 -3.53
CA ILE A 141 11.21 -16.74 -3.84
C ILE A 141 12.11 -17.97 -3.89
N THR A 142 12.85 -18.14 -4.99
CA THR A 142 13.84 -19.22 -5.14
C THR A 142 14.99 -19.03 -4.15
N MET A 143 15.23 -20.03 -3.31
CA MET A 143 16.23 -20.01 -2.25
C MET A 143 17.13 -21.24 -2.29
N ASP A 144 18.40 -21.06 -1.89
CA ASP A 144 19.31 -22.14 -1.52
C ASP A 144 19.63 -22.00 -0.03
N GLY A 145 19.01 -22.86 0.78
CA GLY A 145 19.05 -22.78 2.24
C GLY A 145 18.45 -21.49 2.79
N ARG A 146 19.31 -20.54 3.18
CA ARG A 146 18.92 -19.22 3.74
C ARG A 146 19.26 -18.04 2.85
N SER A 147 19.72 -18.32 1.63
CA SER A 147 20.19 -17.32 0.68
C SER A 147 19.29 -17.31 -0.55
N PHE A 148 19.15 -16.14 -1.18
CA PHE A 148 18.50 -16.01 -2.47
C PHE A 148 19.32 -16.74 -3.55
N ALA A 149 18.63 -17.50 -4.41
CA ALA A 149 19.24 -18.30 -5.47
C ALA A 149 18.61 -18.05 -6.86
N GLY A 150 17.71 -17.08 -6.97
CA GLY A 150 17.04 -16.73 -8.22
C GLY A 150 17.84 -15.79 -9.13
N GLY A 151 17.30 -15.54 -10.31
CA GLY A 151 17.79 -14.56 -11.27
C GLY A 151 17.29 -13.12 -11.00
N PRO A 152 17.91 -12.11 -11.64
CA PRO A 152 17.53 -10.70 -11.44
C PRO A 152 16.09 -10.34 -11.87
N PHE A 153 15.46 -11.17 -12.70
CA PHE A 153 14.12 -10.95 -13.26
C PHE A 153 13.10 -11.98 -12.78
N ASP A 154 13.42 -12.82 -11.80
CA ASP A 154 12.49 -13.84 -11.28
C ASP A 154 11.25 -13.21 -10.65
N TRP A 155 11.34 -11.96 -10.19
CA TRP A 155 10.19 -11.19 -9.71
C TRP A 155 9.22 -10.79 -10.84
N PHE A 156 9.65 -10.78 -12.11
CA PHE A 156 8.88 -10.25 -13.22
C PHE A 156 8.00 -11.33 -13.86
N THR A 157 6.89 -11.63 -13.19
CA THR A 157 5.96 -12.69 -13.58
C THR A 157 4.59 -12.12 -13.92
N GLY A 158 3.71 -12.95 -14.49
CA GLY A 158 2.33 -12.56 -14.77
C GLY A 158 1.59 -12.12 -13.51
N LEU A 159 1.80 -12.81 -12.38
CA LEU A 159 1.17 -12.46 -11.10
C LEU A 159 1.71 -11.13 -10.56
N SER A 160 3.02 -10.89 -10.66
CA SER A 160 3.62 -9.61 -10.28
C SER A 160 3.09 -8.44 -11.11
N VAL A 161 2.91 -8.61 -12.42
CA VAL A 161 2.33 -7.56 -13.27
C VAL A 161 0.87 -7.29 -12.90
N ILE A 162 0.06 -8.34 -12.70
CA ILE A 162 -1.34 -8.20 -12.28
C ILE A 162 -1.44 -7.50 -10.92
N ALA A 163 -0.63 -7.92 -9.94
CA ALA A 163 -0.61 -7.31 -8.61
C ALA A 163 -0.09 -5.86 -8.66
N GLY A 164 0.95 -5.57 -9.45
CA GLY A 164 1.48 -4.22 -9.69
C GLY A 164 0.41 -3.27 -10.24
N LEU A 165 -0.28 -3.68 -11.31
CA LEU A 165 -1.37 -2.90 -11.90
C LEU A 165 -2.57 -2.80 -10.95
N GLY A 166 -2.85 -3.85 -10.18
CA GLY A 166 -3.90 -3.87 -9.16
C GLY A 166 -3.65 -2.87 -8.04
N VAL A 167 -2.42 -2.78 -7.52
CA VAL A 167 -2.03 -1.79 -6.52
C VAL A 167 -2.05 -0.38 -7.10
N MET A 168 -1.61 -0.17 -8.34
CA MET A 168 -1.76 1.13 -9.02
C MET A 168 -3.23 1.57 -9.10
N ALA A 169 -4.13 0.67 -9.51
CA ALA A 169 -5.57 0.94 -9.56
C ALA A 169 -6.14 1.20 -8.16
N GLY A 170 -5.68 0.45 -7.16
CA GLY A 170 -6.08 0.65 -5.77
C GLY A 170 -5.62 1.98 -5.21
N TYR A 171 -4.38 2.40 -5.45
CA TYR A 171 -3.90 3.72 -5.03
C TYR A 171 -4.66 4.82 -5.76
N ALA A 172 -4.90 4.68 -7.06
CA ALA A 172 -5.80 5.59 -7.77
C ALA A 172 -7.20 5.65 -7.14
N LEU A 173 -7.74 4.53 -6.65
CA LEU A 173 -9.02 4.52 -5.93
C LEU A 173 -8.94 5.28 -4.59
N LEU A 174 -7.90 5.03 -3.78
CA LEU A 174 -7.68 5.73 -2.51
C LEU A 174 -7.50 7.24 -2.73
N GLY A 175 -6.67 7.63 -3.72
CA GLY A 175 -6.46 9.03 -4.09
C GLY A 175 -7.74 9.70 -4.61
N ALA A 176 -8.51 9.03 -5.46
CA ALA A 176 -9.76 9.59 -5.98
C ALA A 176 -10.80 9.77 -4.85
N THR A 177 -10.97 8.79 -3.97
CA THR A 177 -11.91 8.90 -2.84
C THR A 177 -11.45 9.91 -1.78
N TRP A 178 -10.13 10.08 -1.60
CA TRP A 178 -9.56 11.17 -0.81
C TRP A 178 -9.90 12.55 -1.40
N LEU A 179 -9.76 12.72 -2.71
CA LEU A 179 -10.13 13.97 -3.39
C LEU A 179 -11.63 14.27 -3.29
N VAL A 180 -12.49 13.24 -3.32
CA VAL A 180 -13.94 13.42 -3.05
C VAL A 180 -14.16 14.03 -1.65
N MET A 181 -13.38 13.63 -0.65
CA MET A 181 -13.46 14.20 0.69
C MET A 181 -12.91 15.62 0.77
N LYS A 182 -11.78 15.89 0.11
CA LYS A 182 -10.98 17.10 0.33
C LYS A 182 -11.30 18.25 -0.62
N THR A 183 -11.98 17.99 -1.73
CA THR A 183 -12.22 18.99 -2.78
C THR A 183 -13.71 19.36 -2.90
N HIS A 184 -13.98 20.31 -3.80
CA HIS A 184 -15.32 20.74 -4.19
C HIS A 184 -15.51 20.56 -5.70
N ALA A 185 -16.76 20.66 -6.18
CA ALA A 185 -17.04 20.71 -7.61
C ALA A 185 -16.29 21.87 -8.29
N PRO A 186 -15.75 21.69 -9.52
CA PRO A 186 -15.93 20.54 -10.42
C PRO A 186 -14.99 19.35 -10.16
N LEU A 187 -13.89 19.54 -9.41
CA LEU A 187 -12.88 18.51 -9.16
C LEU A 187 -13.45 17.31 -8.40
N GLU A 188 -14.31 17.53 -7.41
CA GLU A 188 -14.98 16.45 -6.68
C GLU A 188 -15.78 15.53 -7.63
N THR A 189 -16.46 16.12 -8.62
CA THR A 189 -17.24 15.34 -9.60
C THR A 189 -16.35 14.53 -10.52
N ALA A 190 -15.20 15.07 -10.93
CA ALA A 190 -14.20 14.34 -11.70
C ALA A 190 -13.61 13.18 -10.87
N ALA A 191 -13.29 13.44 -9.60
CA ALA A 191 -12.76 12.44 -8.68
C ALA A 191 -13.71 11.26 -8.47
N ARG A 192 -15.03 11.49 -8.37
CA ARG A 192 -16.03 10.39 -8.32
C ARG A 192 -15.99 9.50 -9.56
N ARG A 193 -15.81 10.08 -10.75
CA ARG A 193 -15.68 9.31 -12.01
C ARG A 193 -14.40 8.50 -12.03
N TRP A 194 -13.28 9.08 -11.64
CA TRP A 194 -12.00 8.38 -11.53
C TRP A 194 -12.07 7.23 -10.51
N ALA A 195 -12.69 7.46 -9.35
CA ALA A 195 -12.91 6.43 -8.34
C ALA A 195 -13.75 5.26 -8.86
N THR A 196 -14.77 5.54 -9.68
CA THR A 196 -15.62 4.49 -10.29
C THR A 196 -14.81 3.60 -11.24
N VAL A 197 -13.97 4.21 -12.09
CA VAL A 197 -13.10 3.46 -13.02
C VAL A 197 -12.02 2.68 -12.24
N ALA A 198 -11.39 3.31 -11.26
CA ALA A 198 -10.37 2.68 -10.41
C ALA A 198 -10.95 1.50 -9.61
N LEU A 199 -12.18 1.61 -9.09
CA LEU A 199 -12.88 0.52 -8.42
C LEU A 199 -13.03 -0.70 -9.33
N VAL A 200 -13.45 -0.51 -10.58
CA VAL A 200 -13.55 -1.63 -11.54
C VAL A 200 -12.18 -2.29 -11.74
N GLY A 201 -11.12 -1.49 -11.89
CA GLY A 201 -9.75 -2.00 -11.99
C GLY A 201 -9.32 -2.83 -10.76
N VAL A 202 -9.62 -2.34 -9.55
CA VAL A 202 -9.36 -3.07 -8.30
C VAL A 202 -10.12 -4.39 -8.25
N LEU A 203 -11.41 -4.39 -8.56
CA LEU A 203 -12.22 -5.62 -8.52
C LEU A 203 -11.74 -6.66 -9.54
N VAL A 204 -11.34 -6.22 -10.74
CA VAL A 204 -10.73 -7.10 -11.73
C VAL A 204 -9.42 -7.68 -11.21
N ALA A 205 -8.53 -6.86 -10.66
CA ALA A 205 -7.25 -7.33 -10.11
C ALA A 205 -7.46 -8.29 -8.93
N MET A 206 -8.36 -7.98 -8.00
CA MET A 206 -8.70 -8.85 -6.87
C MET A 206 -9.29 -10.18 -7.34
N ALA A 207 -10.17 -10.17 -8.34
CA ALA A 207 -10.73 -11.39 -8.92
C ALA A 207 -9.66 -12.23 -9.63
N LEU A 208 -8.75 -11.61 -10.38
CA LEU A 208 -7.63 -12.28 -11.03
C LEU A 208 -6.70 -12.92 -10.01
N VAL A 209 -6.24 -12.17 -8.99
CA VAL A 209 -5.34 -12.71 -7.95
C VAL A 209 -6.04 -13.82 -7.16
N SER A 210 -7.28 -13.59 -6.71
CA SER A 210 -8.03 -14.58 -5.90
C SER A 210 -8.42 -15.83 -6.70
N GLY A 211 -8.59 -15.70 -8.02
CA GLY A 211 -8.88 -16.83 -8.90
C GLY A 211 -7.63 -17.59 -9.33
N LEU A 212 -6.56 -16.90 -9.71
CA LEU A 212 -5.33 -17.52 -10.20
C LEU A 212 -4.52 -18.17 -9.08
N THR A 213 -4.43 -17.55 -7.89
CA THR A 213 -3.55 -18.07 -6.84
C THR A 213 -3.94 -19.47 -6.34
N PRO A 214 -5.21 -19.82 -6.10
CA PRO A 214 -5.58 -21.19 -5.75
C PRO A 214 -5.40 -22.18 -6.93
N LEU A 215 -5.54 -21.72 -8.17
CA LEU A 215 -5.35 -22.57 -9.34
C LEU A 215 -3.87 -22.92 -9.57
N LEU A 216 -2.97 -21.99 -9.24
CA LEU A 216 -1.53 -22.14 -9.44
C LEU A 216 -0.83 -22.78 -8.23
N TYR A 217 -1.34 -22.56 -7.01
CA TYR A 217 -0.68 -22.98 -5.78
C TYR A 217 -1.62 -23.87 -4.93
N PRO A 218 -1.43 -25.20 -4.94
CA PRO A 218 -2.28 -26.14 -4.19
C PRO A 218 -2.37 -25.85 -2.69
N ALA A 219 -1.28 -25.38 -2.07
CA ALA A 219 -1.29 -25.01 -0.65
C ALA A 219 -2.26 -23.84 -0.34
N ILE A 220 -2.40 -22.89 -1.27
CA ILE A 220 -3.38 -21.81 -1.16
C ILE A 220 -4.79 -22.36 -1.42
N ALA A 221 -4.96 -23.27 -2.39
CA ALA A 221 -6.24 -23.93 -2.64
C ALA A 221 -6.75 -24.69 -1.41
N ASP A 222 -5.90 -25.51 -0.80
CA ASP A 222 -6.23 -26.27 0.40
C ASP A 222 -6.54 -25.35 1.59
N ARG A 223 -5.84 -24.19 1.68
CA ARG A 223 -6.12 -23.19 2.71
C ARG A 223 -7.53 -22.63 2.60
N TRP A 224 -7.94 -22.22 1.40
CA TRP A 224 -9.19 -21.51 1.17
C TRP A 224 -10.38 -22.44 0.98
N PHE A 225 -10.19 -23.59 0.34
CA PHE A 225 -11.27 -24.48 -0.09
C PHE A 225 -11.24 -25.86 0.59
N GLY A 226 -10.18 -26.16 1.37
CA GLY A 226 -10.07 -27.43 2.08
C GLY A 226 -11.01 -27.54 3.28
N GLY A 227 -11.81 -28.61 3.33
CA GLY A 227 -12.65 -28.96 4.47
C GLY A 227 -13.61 -27.84 4.88
N MET A 228 -13.56 -27.43 6.16
CA MET A 228 -14.43 -26.38 6.71
C MET A 228 -13.86 -24.96 6.51
N ASN A 229 -12.64 -24.82 6.01
CA ASN A 229 -12.00 -23.51 5.84
C ASN A 229 -12.76 -22.64 4.85
N PHE A 230 -13.37 -23.23 3.83
CA PHE A 230 -14.24 -22.52 2.89
C PHE A 230 -15.33 -21.72 3.61
N LEU A 231 -16.02 -22.35 4.57
CA LEU A 231 -17.08 -21.68 5.34
C LEU A 231 -16.52 -20.69 6.36
N ALA A 232 -15.41 -21.04 7.01
CA ALA A 232 -14.76 -20.17 8.00
C ALA A 232 -14.18 -18.89 7.36
N LEU A 233 -13.70 -18.97 6.12
CA LEU A 233 -13.07 -17.87 5.39
C LEU A 233 -14.01 -17.17 4.42
N ALA A 234 -15.20 -17.72 4.13
CA ALA A 234 -16.25 -17.09 3.32
C ALA A 234 -16.62 -15.65 3.75
N PRO A 235 -16.55 -15.24 5.03
CA PRO A 235 -16.76 -13.85 5.41
C PRO A 235 -15.85 -12.87 4.68
N VAL A 236 -14.61 -13.23 4.34
CA VAL A 236 -13.66 -12.34 3.67
C VAL A 236 -14.16 -11.91 2.27
N PRO A 237 -14.42 -12.81 1.30
CA PRO A 237 -14.93 -12.42 0.00
C PRO A 237 -16.34 -11.80 0.07
N VAL A 238 -17.19 -12.21 1.03
CA VAL A 238 -18.52 -11.60 1.22
C VAL A 238 -18.38 -10.15 1.67
N MET A 239 -17.54 -9.86 2.66
CA MET A 239 -17.27 -8.49 3.10
C MET A 239 -16.62 -7.65 2.00
N THR A 240 -15.77 -8.24 1.15
CA THR A 240 -15.19 -7.56 -0.02
C THR A 240 -16.28 -7.14 -0.99
N ALA A 241 -17.23 -8.03 -1.31
CA ALA A 241 -18.36 -7.71 -2.17
C ALA A 241 -19.26 -6.62 -1.56
N VAL A 242 -19.53 -6.69 -0.25
CA VAL A 242 -20.32 -5.67 0.47
C VAL A 242 -19.62 -4.32 0.43
N ALA A 243 -18.32 -4.25 0.76
CA ALA A 243 -17.55 -3.01 0.72
C ALA A 243 -17.51 -2.41 -0.69
N ALA A 244 -17.34 -3.24 -1.73
CA ALA A 244 -17.39 -2.79 -3.12
C ALA A 244 -18.75 -2.20 -3.51
N LEU A 245 -19.84 -2.85 -3.10
CA LEU A 245 -21.21 -2.36 -3.35
C LEU A 245 -21.49 -1.05 -2.60
N MET A 246 -21.08 -0.95 -1.33
CA MET A 246 -21.23 0.27 -0.54
C MET A 246 -20.42 1.41 -1.12
N LEU A 247 -19.18 1.15 -1.54
CA LEU A 247 -18.34 2.12 -2.24
C LEU A 247 -19.01 2.63 -3.52
N TRP A 248 -19.46 1.72 -4.38
CA TRP A 248 -20.18 2.07 -5.61
C TRP A 248 -21.39 2.96 -5.32
N ARG A 249 -22.22 2.58 -4.35
CA ARG A 249 -23.40 3.37 -3.94
C ARG A 249 -23.02 4.74 -3.38
N GLY A 250 -21.99 4.81 -2.52
CA GLY A 250 -21.51 6.06 -1.94
C GLY A 250 -20.99 7.04 -2.98
N LEU A 251 -20.34 6.54 -4.05
CA LEU A 251 -19.89 7.37 -5.16
C LEU A 251 -21.05 8.00 -5.92
N HIS A 252 -22.18 7.30 -6.07
CA HIS A 252 -23.36 7.76 -6.81
C HIS A 252 -24.41 8.51 -5.97
N HIS A 253 -24.48 8.29 -4.65
CA HIS A 253 -25.43 8.97 -3.75
C HIS A 253 -24.94 10.30 -3.16
N GLY A 254 -23.73 10.74 -3.53
CA GLY A 254 -23.18 12.02 -3.06
C GLY A 254 -22.58 11.97 -1.65
N TRP A 255 -22.39 10.78 -1.07
CA TRP A 255 -21.68 10.63 0.19
C TRP A 255 -20.21 10.98 0.03
N VAL A 256 -19.64 11.60 1.07
CA VAL A 256 -18.30 12.21 1.02
C VAL A 256 -17.25 11.32 1.68
N TRP A 257 -17.52 10.83 2.91
CA TRP A 257 -16.55 10.05 3.69
C TRP A 257 -16.64 8.54 3.46
N GLU A 258 -17.84 8.02 3.23
CA GLU A 258 -18.07 6.58 3.06
C GLU A 258 -17.26 5.96 1.92
N PRO A 259 -17.13 6.59 0.73
CA PRO A 259 -16.30 6.02 -0.33
C PRO A 259 -14.86 5.78 0.09
N PHE A 260 -14.25 6.70 0.84
CA PHE A 260 -12.87 6.51 1.29
C PHE A 260 -12.77 5.37 2.31
N LEU A 261 -13.69 5.31 3.28
CA LEU A 261 -13.72 4.23 4.28
C LEU A 261 -13.92 2.86 3.64
N MET A 262 -14.78 2.74 2.63
CA MET A 262 -15.00 1.49 1.92
C MET A 262 -13.82 1.12 1.01
N ALA A 263 -13.12 2.09 0.42
CA ALA A 263 -11.87 1.85 -0.30
C ALA A 263 -10.77 1.33 0.65
N VAL A 264 -10.63 1.92 1.84
CA VAL A 264 -9.73 1.40 2.89
C VAL A 264 -10.12 -0.02 3.31
N ALA A 265 -11.42 -0.30 3.50
CA ALA A 265 -11.90 -1.64 3.84
C ALA A 265 -11.56 -2.67 2.76
N LEU A 266 -11.68 -2.33 1.47
CA LEU A 266 -11.27 -3.21 0.37
C LEU A 266 -9.78 -3.54 0.41
N PHE A 267 -8.93 -2.54 0.68
CA PHE A 267 -7.49 -2.73 0.85
C PHE A 267 -7.16 -3.64 2.04
N LEU A 268 -7.80 -3.41 3.18
CA LEU A 268 -7.64 -4.25 4.37
C LEU A 268 -8.05 -5.69 4.10
N LEU A 269 -9.19 -5.91 3.43
CA LEU A 269 -9.68 -7.25 3.11
C LEU A 269 -8.77 -7.97 2.10
N GLY A 270 -8.26 -7.28 1.09
CA GLY A 270 -7.27 -7.81 0.16
C GLY A 270 -5.96 -8.18 0.87
N TYR A 271 -5.47 -7.30 1.73
CA TYR A 271 -4.27 -7.53 2.55
C TYR A 271 -4.44 -8.73 3.49
N CYS A 272 -5.58 -8.83 4.19
CA CYS A 272 -5.92 -9.99 5.01
C CYS A 272 -5.99 -11.27 4.18
N GLY A 273 -6.55 -11.21 2.97
CA GLY A 273 -6.60 -12.36 2.06
C GLY A 273 -5.20 -12.89 1.74
N ILE A 274 -4.24 -12.00 1.45
CA ILE A 274 -2.84 -12.38 1.22
C ILE A 274 -2.20 -12.93 2.50
N GLY A 275 -2.42 -12.29 3.65
CA GLY A 275 -1.92 -12.78 4.94
C GLY A 275 -2.41 -14.20 5.26
N ILE A 276 -3.70 -14.49 5.03
CA ILE A 276 -4.30 -15.82 5.22
C ILE A 276 -3.67 -16.85 4.26
N SER A 277 -3.47 -16.46 2.99
CA SER A 277 -2.88 -17.33 1.96
C SER A 277 -1.44 -17.71 2.29
N LEU A 278 -0.63 -16.76 2.76
CA LEU A 278 0.81 -16.97 2.98
C LEU A 278 1.13 -17.45 4.39
N TRP A 279 0.22 -17.33 5.35
CA TRP A 279 0.45 -17.77 6.73
C TRP A 279 0.94 -19.22 6.80
N PRO A 280 1.88 -19.61 7.68
CA PRO A 280 2.70 -18.79 8.58
C PRO A 280 4.05 -18.39 7.95
N THR A 281 4.14 -18.34 6.62
CA THR A 281 5.36 -17.98 5.90
C THR A 281 5.52 -16.47 5.81
N ILE A 282 6.76 -16.01 6.01
CA ILE A 282 7.16 -14.63 5.73
C ILE A 282 7.70 -14.51 4.31
N ILE A 283 8.39 -15.55 3.82
CA ILE A 283 8.79 -15.73 2.43
C ILE A 283 8.41 -17.17 2.02
N PRO A 284 7.41 -17.34 1.15
CA PRO A 284 7.03 -18.65 0.64
C PRO A 284 8.11 -19.28 -0.25
N PRO A 285 8.19 -20.62 -0.31
CA PRO A 285 7.40 -21.58 0.48
C PRO A 285 8.05 -21.98 1.82
N ASP A 286 9.36 -21.77 1.99
CA ASP A 286 10.14 -22.50 3.01
C ASP A 286 10.44 -21.72 4.30
N LEU A 287 10.32 -20.38 4.25
CA LEU A 287 10.75 -19.50 5.34
C LEU A 287 9.54 -19.02 6.16
N THR A 288 9.33 -19.68 7.30
CA THR A 288 8.29 -19.31 8.28
C THR A 288 8.71 -18.14 9.16
N ILE A 289 7.73 -17.44 9.76
CA ILE A 289 7.98 -16.36 10.73
C ILE A 289 8.93 -16.85 11.84
N ALA A 290 8.67 -18.03 12.41
CA ALA A 290 9.51 -18.62 13.46
C ALA A 290 10.93 -18.95 12.98
N ARG A 291 11.10 -19.42 11.73
CA ARG A 291 12.42 -19.78 11.17
C ARG A 291 13.24 -18.56 10.75
N ALA A 292 12.58 -17.46 10.39
CA ALA A 292 13.22 -16.21 9.98
C ALA A 292 13.65 -15.33 11.15
N ALA A 293 13.16 -15.61 12.36
CA ALA A 293 13.33 -14.76 13.52
C ALA A 293 14.80 -14.67 13.96
N ALA A 294 15.20 -13.48 14.39
CA ALA A 294 16.45 -13.23 15.09
C ALA A 294 16.45 -13.89 16.49
N PRO A 295 17.62 -13.99 17.16
CA PRO A 295 17.69 -14.44 18.55
C PRO A 295 16.82 -13.58 19.49
N ASP A 296 16.29 -14.19 20.55
CA ASP A 296 15.36 -13.53 21.48
C ASP A 296 15.86 -12.19 22.04
N SER A 297 17.16 -12.08 22.31
CA SER A 297 17.76 -10.82 22.77
C SER A 297 17.57 -9.67 21.78
N SER A 298 17.73 -9.95 20.48
CA SER A 298 17.48 -8.99 19.40
C SER A 298 15.99 -8.68 19.25
N LEU A 299 15.11 -9.68 19.42
CA LEU A 299 13.67 -9.48 19.35
C LEU A 299 13.16 -8.61 20.51
N VAL A 300 13.60 -8.88 21.75
CA VAL A 300 13.25 -8.07 22.92
C VAL A 300 13.75 -6.63 22.77
N PHE A 301 15.00 -6.46 22.32
CA PHE A 301 15.55 -5.11 22.06
C PHE A 301 14.72 -4.35 21.02
N THR A 302 14.38 -5.01 19.91
CA THR A 302 13.56 -4.43 18.84
C THR A 302 12.16 -4.09 19.34
N LEU A 303 11.53 -4.98 20.12
CA LEU A 303 10.21 -4.76 20.67
C LEU A 303 10.19 -3.55 21.62
N ILE A 304 11.17 -3.42 22.51
CA ILE A 304 11.27 -2.25 23.41
C ILE A 304 11.44 -0.97 22.58
N ALA A 305 12.30 -0.99 21.56
CA ALA A 305 12.49 0.17 20.68
C ALA A 305 11.19 0.57 19.96
N VAL A 306 10.42 -0.40 19.46
CA VAL A 306 9.11 -0.13 18.82
C VAL A 306 8.10 0.39 19.84
N LEU A 307 7.98 -0.24 21.02
CA LEU A 307 7.04 0.20 22.05
C LEU A 307 7.33 1.62 22.55
N CYS A 308 8.59 2.02 22.55
CA CYS A 308 8.98 3.38 22.87
C CYS A 308 8.68 4.36 21.73
N THR A 309 8.99 4.01 20.48
CA THR A 309 8.91 4.94 19.34
C THR A 309 7.51 5.05 18.71
N LEU A 310 6.79 3.93 18.61
CA LEU A 310 5.49 3.85 17.93
C LEU A 310 4.43 4.79 18.53
N PRO A 311 4.31 4.98 19.86
CA PRO A 311 3.37 5.94 20.43
C PRO A 311 3.64 7.39 19.99
N PHE A 312 4.91 7.78 19.85
CA PHE A 312 5.27 9.12 19.39
C PHE A 312 4.93 9.31 17.91
N VAL A 313 5.24 8.31 17.07
CA VAL A 313 4.90 8.34 15.64
C VAL A 313 3.38 8.44 15.46
N LEU A 314 2.62 7.57 16.13
CA LEU A 314 1.16 7.60 16.09
C LEU A 314 0.58 8.92 16.62
N GLY A 315 1.10 9.43 17.73
CA GLY A 315 0.67 10.71 18.31
C GLY A 315 0.88 11.87 17.35
N TYR A 316 2.05 11.95 16.72
CA TYR A 316 2.36 12.95 15.70
C TYR A 316 1.45 12.82 14.47
N THR A 317 1.25 11.59 13.95
CA THR A 317 0.35 11.35 12.81
C THR A 317 -1.07 11.78 13.14
N VAL A 318 -1.64 11.35 14.28
CA VAL A 318 -3.00 11.74 14.68
C VAL A 318 -3.13 13.26 14.82
N TYR A 319 -2.14 13.92 15.42
CA TYR A 319 -2.11 15.36 15.55
C TYR A 319 -2.12 16.07 14.19
N ALA A 320 -1.26 15.66 13.26
CA ALA A 320 -1.20 16.23 11.91
C ALA A 320 -2.55 16.12 11.18
N TYR A 321 -3.17 14.93 11.16
CA TYR A 321 -4.48 14.73 10.53
C TYR A 321 -5.61 15.50 11.25
N TRP A 322 -5.53 15.67 12.57
CA TRP A 322 -6.52 16.44 13.33
C TRP A 322 -6.46 17.93 13.01
N VAL A 323 -5.25 18.50 12.86
CA VAL A 323 -5.02 19.90 12.48
C VAL A 323 -5.49 20.16 11.05
N PHE A 324 -5.15 19.28 10.10
CA PHE A 324 -5.43 19.45 8.67
C PHE A 324 -6.71 18.74 8.18
N ARG A 325 -7.72 18.62 9.05
CA ARG A 325 -8.97 17.88 8.72
C ARG A 325 -9.88 18.59 7.72
N GLY A 326 -9.74 19.91 7.54
CA GLY A 326 -10.57 20.73 6.65
C GLY A 326 -10.49 20.33 5.16
N LYS A 327 -11.41 20.87 4.35
CA LYS A 327 -11.35 20.83 2.88
C LYS A 327 -10.32 21.85 2.39
N VAL A 328 -9.74 21.57 1.23
CA VAL A 328 -8.70 22.42 0.62
C VAL A 328 -9.27 23.13 -0.59
N THR A 329 -9.02 24.43 -0.69
CA THR A 329 -9.32 25.27 -1.86
C THR A 329 -8.03 25.66 -2.57
N ALA A 330 -8.13 26.05 -3.84
CA ALA A 330 -6.97 26.51 -4.62
C ALA A 330 -6.28 27.77 -4.03
N ARG A 331 -6.91 28.44 -3.05
CA ARG A 331 -6.36 29.60 -2.35
C ARG A 331 -5.59 29.25 -1.08
N ASP A 332 -5.64 28.01 -0.60
CA ASP A 332 -5.02 27.59 0.67
C ASP A 332 -3.53 27.25 0.52
N GLY A 333 -2.83 27.94 -0.39
CA GLY A 333 -1.39 27.77 -0.59
C GLY A 333 -0.60 28.14 0.67
N TYR A 334 -0.13 27.12 1.39
CA TYR A 334 0.88 27.02 2.47
C TYR A 334 1.06 28.13 3.53
N HIS A 335 0.34 29.26 3.50
CA HIS A 335 0.35 30.28 4.55
C HIS A 335 -1.03 30.94 4.67
N GLY A 336 -1.92 30.34 5.47
CA GLY A 336 -3.24 30.87 5.82
C GLY A 336 -3.94 29.99 6.84
#